data_AF-A0A0P6X2F2-F1
#
_entry.id   AF-A0A0P6X2F2-F1
#
_cell.length_a   1.000
_cell.length_b   1.000
_cell.length_c   1.000
_cell.angle_alpha   90.00
_cell.angle_beta   90.00
_cell.angle_gamma   90.00
#
_symmetry.space_group_name_H-M   'P 1'
#
loop_
_entity.id
_entity.type
_entity.pdbx_description
1 polymer ?
#
loop_
_entity_poly.entity_id
_entity_poly.type
_entity_poly.pdbx_seq_one_letter_code
_entity_poly.pdbx_strand_id
1 'polypeptide(L)'
;MSEVFLINSIRAESGEPVEMLEARLYAQAQIRRGWLEQADIIGATAAARQVGGPFVRSWPAESGLQHFLLQQAARTLLAGDAHLAAVVEAGAGAALLASPEAVGVYNLSPRAALLARLGLPNGADLAALLKRRKLELEEGLVCAAAELSAEQAQRLAAALPGGAALPQAQEGFWQALDTLLEKMSAQHPPAKGVLASAWQAGALLTLLEPL
;
A
#
# COMPACT_ATOMS: atom_id res chain seq x y z
N MET A 1 -1.72 -19.44 -0.61
CA MET A 1 -1.82 -18.21 -1.42
C MET A 1 -0.43 -17.62 -1.50
N SER A 2 -0.01 -17.03 -2.62
CA SER A 2 1.27 -16.34 -2.67
C SER A 2 1.07 -14.99 -1.98
N GLU A 3 1.55 -14.88 -0.75
CA GLU A 3 1.37 -13.73 0.11
C GLU A 3 2.51 -12.74 -0.11
N VAL A 4 2.20 -11.46 -0.22
CA VAL A 4 3.17 -10.37 -0.09
C VAL A 4 2.87 -9.69 1.21
N PHE A 5 3.91 -9.35 1.94
CA PHE A 5 3.76 -8.75 3.25
C PHE A 5 4.11 -7.27 3.23
N LEU A 6 3.26 -6.45 3.83
CA LEU A 6 3.61 -5.10 4.21
C LEU A 6 4.43 -5.17 5.50
N ILE A 7 5.71 -4.84 5.40
CA ILE A 7 6.62 -4.84 6.56
C ILE A 7 6.43 -3.58 7.36
N ASN A 8 6.43 -2.42 6.69
CA ASN A 8 6.28 -1.16 7.36
C ASN A 8 5.75 -0.06 6.42
N SER A 9 5.18 0.97 7.02
CA SER A 9 4.76 2.22 6.38
C SER A 9 5.07 3.38 7.30
N ILE A 10 5.54 4.49 6.73
CA ILE A 10 5.87 5.72 7.45
C ILE A 10 5.37 6.96 6.72
N ARG A 11 5.14 8.02 7.47
CA ARG A 11 4.89 9.37 6.94
C ARG A 11 6.14 10.22 7.00
N ALA A 12 6.28 11.08 6.01
CA ALA A 12 7.33 12.07 5.98
C ALA A 12 7.11 13.15 7.04
N GLU A 13 8.21 13.58 7.63
CA GLU A 13 8.24 14.80 8.44
C GLU A 13 8.27 16.02 7.51
N SER A 14 7.78 17.17 7.99
CA SER A 14 7.71 18.39 7.17
C SER A 14 9.10 18.82 6.69
N GLY A 15 9.28 18.93 5.37
CA GLY A 15 10.55 19.29 4.75
C GLY A 15 11.61 18.18 4.75
N GLU A 16 11.22 16.95 5.07
CA GLU A 16 12.14 15.81 5.11
C GLU A 16 12.62 15.40 3.70
N PRO A 17 13.95 15.31 3.49
CA PRO A 17 14.52 14.75 2.26
C PRO A 17 14.19 13.26 2.07
N VAL A 18 14.12 12.83 0.81
CA VAL A 18 13.82 11.44 0.43
C VAL A 18 14.79 10.45 1.09
N GLU A 19 16.07 10.80 1.15
CA GLU A 19 17.12 9.93 1.69
C GLU A 19 16.99 9.72 3.21
N MET A 20 16.44 10.72 3.92
CA MET A 20 16.15 10.62 5.35
C MET A 20 14.91 9.79 5.61
N LEU A 21 13.86 9.99 4.80
CA LEU A 21 12.64 9.20 4.86
C LEU A 21 12.94 7.72 4.64
N GLU A 22 13.69 7.41 3.59
CA GLU A 22 14.15 6.06 3.28
C GLU A 22 14.98 5.46 4.41
N ALA A 23 15.95 6.21 4.95
CA ALA A 23 16.78 5.75 6.06
C ALA A 23 15.93 5.36 7.28
N ARG A 24 14.89 6.14 7.60
CA ARG A 24 13.97 5.86 8.70
C ARG A 24 13.12 4.62 8.44
N LEU A 25 12.60 4.46 7.22
CA LEU A 25 11.84 3.27 6.83
C LEU A 25 12.66 2.01 7.08
N TYR A 26 13.93 2.03 6.67
CA TYR A 26 14.83 0.89 6.79
C TYR A 26 15.27 0.64 8.23
N ALA A 27 15.56 1.70 8.98
CA ALA A 27 15.92 1.60 10.39
C ALA A 27 14.77 0.98 11.20
N GLN A 28 13.52 1.39 10.96
CA GLN A 28 12.36 0.82 11.64
C GLN A 28 12.11 -0.64 11.25
N ALA A 29 12.30 -0.99 9.98
CA ALA A 29 12.20 -2.37 9.51
C ALA A 29 13.44 -3.23 9.83
N GLN A 30 14.47 -2.65 10.46
CA GLN A 30 15.75 -3.29 10.78
C GLN A 30 16.46 -3.91 9.57
N ILE A 31 16.26 -3.33 8.38
CA ILE A 31 16.90 -3.78 7.14
C ILE A 31 18.12 -2.94 6.78
N ARG A 32 19.11 -3.56 6.14
CA ARG A 32 20.28 -2.86 5.60
C ARG A 32 19.95 -2.30 4.22
N ARG A 33 20.47 -1.10 3.88
CA ARG A 33 20.29 -0.49 2.55
C ARG A 33 20.63 -1.42 1.38
N GLY A 34 21.66 -2.25 1.51
CA GLY A 34 22.08 -3.19 0.47
C GLY A 34 21.18 -4.42 0.28
N TRP A 35 20.13 -4.59 1.09
CA TRP A 35 19.17 -5.69 0.95
C TRP A 35 17.96 -5.31 0.13
N LEU A 36 17.77 -4.03 -0.17
CA LEU A 36 16.70 -3.60 -1.04
C LEU A 36 17.04 -3.93 -2.49
N GLU A 37 16.11 -4.63 -3.14
CA GLU A 37 16.30 -5.05 -4.53
C GLU A 37 15.56 -4.13 -5.51
N GLN A 38 14.43 -3.55 -5.10
CA GLN A 38 13.65 -2.57 -5.87
C GLN A 38 13.26 -1.33 -5.03
N ALA A 39 13.44 -0.14 -5.59
CA ALA A 39 12.85 1.10 -5.07
C ALA A 39 12.11 1.87 -6.17
N ASP A 40 10.88 2.29 -5.87
CA ASP A 40 10.10 3.20 -6.69
C ASP A 40 9.95 4.54 -5.97
N ILE A 41 10.57 5.60 -6.51
CA ILE A 41 10.64 6.94 -5.89
C ILE A 41 9.74 7.91 -6.65
N ILE A 42 8.77 8.52 -5.97
CA ILE A 42 7.81 9.50 -6.49
C ILE A 42 8.24 10.92 -6.11
N GLY A 43 8.20 11.84 -7.07
CA GLY A 43 8.41 13.27 -6.82
C GLY A 43 9.87 13.73 -6.68
N ALA A 44 10.84 12.80 -6.75
CA ALA A 44 12.25 13.14 -6.82
C ALA A 44 12.65 13.52 -8.25
N THR A 45 13.31 14.67 -8.43
CA THR A 45 13.96 15.01 -9.69
C THR A 45 15.21 14.15 -9.90
N ALA A 46 15.61 13.95 -11.16
CA ALA A 46 16.67 13.04 -11.61
C ALA A 46 18.07 13.18 -10.96
N ALA A 47 18.25 14.15 -10.06
CA ALA A 47 19.49 14.38 -9.30
C ALA A 47 19.69 13.42 -8.12
N ALA A 48 18.66 12.71 -7.64
CA ALA A 48 18.75 11.76 -6.52
C ALA A 48 19.33 10.37 -6.92
N ARG A 49 20.26 10.34 -7.89
CA ARG A 49 20.94 9.13 -8.36
C ARG A 49 22.08 8.74 -7.43
N GLN A 50 21.76 8.26 -6.23
CA GLN A 50 22.66 7.41 -5.44
C GLN A 50 21.91 6.81 -4.25
N VAL A 51 20.94 5.96 -4.56
CA VAL A 51 20.20 5.19 -3.56
C VAL A 51 20.41 3.71 -3.88
N GLY A 52 20.83 2.93 -2.89
CA GLY A 52 21.41 1.60 -3.06
C GLY A 52 20.41 0.52 -3.50
N GLY A 53 20.89 -0.41 -4.31
CA GLY A 53 20.13 -1.50 -4.96
C GLY A 53 20.24 -1.40 -6.50
N PRO A 54 20.21 -2.52 -7.25
CA PRO A 54 20.37 -2.50 -8.71
C PRO A 54 19.19 -1.86 -9.45
N PHE A 55 17.99 -1.79 -8.85
CA PHE A 55 16.77 -1.33 -9.52
C PHE A 55 16.06 -0.21 -8.76
N VAL A 56 16.53 1.02 -8.99
CA VAL A 56 15.85 2.25 -8.52
C VAL A 56 15.18 2.95 -9.70
N ARG A 57 13.88 3.22 -9.60
CA ARG A 57 13.08 3.93 -10.60
C ARG A 57 12.52 5.21 -10.01
N SER A 58 12.54 6.28 -10.80
CA SER A 58 11.99 7.58 -10.42
C SER A 58 10.75 7.88 -11.25
N TRP A 59 9.75 8.44 -10.59
CA TRP A 59 8.44 8.72 -11.15
C TRP A 59 8.03 10.18 -10.85
N PRO A 60 7.31 10.84 -11.77
CA PRO A 60 6.73 12.14 -11.50
C PRO A 60 5.71 12.04 -10.36
N ALA A 61 5.53 13.13 -9.60
CA ALA A 61 4.45 13.19 -8.61
C ALA A 61 3.11 13.32 -9.33
N GLU A 62 2.30 12.26 -9.27
CA GLU A 62 0.95 12.19 -9.84
C GLU A 62 0.00 11.56 -8.82
N SER A 63 -1.25 12.03 -8.79
CA SER A 63 -2.26 11.47 -7.89
C SER A 63 -2.59 10.01 -8.27
N GLY A 64 -2.75 9.16 -7.27
CA GLY A 64 -3.04 7.73 -7.39
C GLY A 64 -1.82 6.87 -7.72
N LEU A 65 -0.67 7.48 -7.99
CA LEU A 65 0.53 6.76 -8.38
C LEU A 65 1.13 5.94 -7.23
N GLN A 66 1.02 6.41 -5.99
CA GLN A 66 1.48 5.71 -4.80
C GLN A 66 0.83 4.33 -4.70
N HIS A 67 -0.50 4.27 -4.85
CA HIS A 67 -1.23 3.01 -4.76
C HIS A 67 -0.89 2.08 -5.93
N PHE A 68 -0.78 2.62 -7.14
CA PHE A 68 -0.37 1.85 -8.30
C PHE A 68 1.01 1.22 -8.11
N LEU A 69 2.01 2.00 -7.69
CA LEU A 69 3.37 1.51 -7.47
C LEU A 69 3.42 0.49 -6.32
N LEU A 70 2.61 0.65 -5.27
CA LEU A 70 2.47 -0.37 -4.22
C LEU A 70 1.98 -1.71 -4.79
N GLN A 71 0.97 -1.70 -5.67
CA GLN A 71 0.50 -2.92 -6.32
C GLN A 71 1.53 -3.50 -7.29
N GLN A 72 2.28 -2.67 -8.01
CA GLN A 72 3.35 -3.13 -8.90
C GLN A 72 4.51 -3.76 -8.14
N ALA A 73 4.96 -3.14 -7.05
CA ALA A 73 5.98 -3.71 -6.16
C ALA A 73 5.54 -5.08 -5.64
N ALA A 74 4.29 -5.22 -5.19
CA ALA A 74 3.74 -6.51 -4.81
C ALA A 74 3.75 -7.54 -5.95
N ARG A 75 3.49 -7.13 -7.20
CA ARG A 75 3.57 -8.03 -8.36
C ARG A 75 4.99 -8.50 -8.64
N THR A 76 5.98 -7.60 -8.56
CA THR A 76 7.41 -7.97 -8.67
C THR A 76 7.77 -9.05 -7.65
N LEU A 77 7.38 -8.85 -6.38
CA LEU A 77 7.67 -9.79 -5.30
C LEU A 77 7.03 -11.18 -5.54
N LEU A 78 5.82 -11.20 -6.09
CA LEU A 78 5.12 -12.45 -6.43
C LEU A 78 5.70 -13.17 -7.62
N ALA A 79 6.29 -12.43 -8.57
CA ALA A 79 6.96 -13.01 -9.72
C ALA A 79 8.32 -13.63 -9.35
N GLY A 80 8.86 -13.30 -8.16
CA GLY A 80 10.21 -13.69 -7.74
C GLY A 80 11.30 -12.82 -8.37
N ASP A 81 10.92 -11.67 -8.96
CA ASP A 81 11.86 -10.72 -9.55
C ASP A 81 12.58 -9.87 -8.47
N ALA A 82 12.02 -9.84 -7.26
CA ALA A 82 12.64 -9.25 -6.07
C ALA A 82 12.11 -9.94 -4.80
N HIS A 83 12.84 -9.84 -3.70
CA HIS A 83 12.41 -10.28 -2.37
C HIS A 83 12.06 -9.13 -1.43
N LEU A 84 12.62 -7.94 -1.66
CA LEU A 84 12.36 -6.70 -0.90
C LEU A 84 12.16 -5.52 -1.85
N ALA A 85 11.04 -4.82 -1.68
CA ALA A 85 10.68 -3.67 -2.51
C ALA A 85 10.14 -2.50 -1.67
N ALA A 86 10.51 -1.27 -2.03
CA ALA A 86 10.03 -0.06 -1.38
C ALA A 86 9.35 0.90 -2.36
N VAL A 87 8.32 1.59 -1.90
CA VAL A 87 7.70 2.72 -2.58
C VAL A 87 7.88 3.94 -1.69
N VAL A 88 8.48 5.01 -2.23
CA VAL A 88 8.87 6.20 -1.46
C VAL A 88 8.34 7.43 -2.19
N GLU A 89 7.65 8.32 -1.50
CA GLU A 89 7.19 9.60 -2.04
C GLU A 89 7.85 10.76 -1.28
N ALA A 90 8.55 11.61 -2.03
CA ALA A 90 9.26 12.76 -1.50
C ALA A 90 8.31 13.71 -0.75
N GLY A 91 8.61 13.97 0.53
CA GLY A 91 7.82 14.86 1.38
C GLY A 91 6.45 14.32 1.80
N ALA A 92 6.12 13.06 1.53
CA ALA A 92 4.81 12.48 1.89
C ALA A 92 4.92 11.20 2.75
N GLY A 93 5.62 10.16 2.29
CA GLY A 93 5.66 8.89 3.01
C GLY A 93 6.28 7.75 2.21
N ALA A 94 6.34 6.57 2.83
CA ALA A 94 6.95 5.40 2.23
C ALA A 94 6.38 4.09 2.79
N ALA A 95 6.49 3.01 2.02
CA ALA A 95 6.19 1.65 2.46
C ALA A 95 7.24 0.65 2.00
N LEU A 96 7.44 -0.39 2.82
CA LEU A 96 8.31 -1.53 2.56
C LEU A 96 7.50 -2.81 2.45
N LEU A 97 7.70 -3.54 1.36
CA LEU A 97 7.09 -4.83 1.08
C LEU A 97 8.15 -5.94 1.05
N ALA A 98 7.75 -7.14 1.44
CA ALA A 98 8.58 -8.34 1.39
C ALA A 98 7.85 -9.55 0.82
N SER A 99 8.61 -10.41 0.14
CA SER A 99 8.20 -11.77 -0.18
C SER A 99 8.18 -12.66 1.09
N PRO A 100 7.49 -13.82 1.08
CA PRO A 100 7.50 -14.74 2.21
C PRO A 100 8.90 -15.24 2.57
N GLU A 101 9.74 -15.46 1.55
CA GLU A 101 11.13 -15.88 1.74
C GLU A 101 11.95 -14.80 2.47
N ALA A 102 11.82 -13.54 2.07
CA ALA A 102 12.48 -12.42 2.76
C ALA A 102 12.03 -12.30 4.22
N VAL A 103 10.74 -12.50 4.53
CA VAL A 103 10.25 -12.44 5.91
C VAL A 103 10.99 -13.44 6.79
N GLY A 104 11.15 -14.68 6.34
CA GLY A 104 11.87 -15.72 7.08
C GLY A 104 13.39 -15.47 7.15
N VAL A 105 14.02 -15.15 6.02
CA VAL A 105 15.48 -14.97 5.92
C VAL A 105 15.97 -13.76 6.72
N TYR A 106 15.24 -12.65 6.67
CA TYR A 106 15.62 -11.40 7.32
C TYR A 106 14.93 -11.19 8.68
N ASN A 107 14.15 -12.17 9.16
CA ASN A 107 13.43 -12.13 10.43
C ASN A 107 12.58 -10.85 10.59
N LEU A 108 11.80 -10.54 9.56
CA LEU A 108 10.98 -9.33 9.51
C LEU A 108 9.67 -9.55 10.26
N SER A 109 9.16 -8.49 10.88
CA SER A 109 7.83 -8.48 11.52
C SER A 109 6.82 -7.82 10.60
N PRO A 110 5.99 -8.57 9.87
CA PRO A 110 5.05 -7.97 8.95
C PRO A 110 3.82 -7.43 9.68
N ARG A 111 3.26 -6.33 9.17
CA ARG A 111 2.08 -5.65 9.73
C ARG A 111 0.77 -6.13 9.09
N ALA A 112 0.82 -6.53 7.83
CA ALA A 112 -0.34 -7.03 7.09
C ALA A 112 0.08 -7.87 5.88
N ALA A 113 -0.78 -8.78 5.45
CA ALA A 113 -0.67 -9.49 4.18
C ALA A 113 -1.50 -8.80 3.08
N LEU A 114 -0.96 -8.67 1.87
CA LEU A 114 -1.64 -8.16 0.68
C LEU A 114 -2.33 -9.32 -0.06
N LEU A 115 -3.59 -9.54 0.26
CA LEU A 115 -4.38 -10.67 -0.25
C LEU A 115 -4.79 -10.50 -1.73
N ALA A 116 -5.25 -9.30 -2.08
CA ALA A 116 -5.75 -9.03 -3.43
C ALA A 116 -5.42 -7.62 -3.90
N ARG A 117 -5.23 -7.49 -5.21
CA ARG A 117 -4.93 -6.24 -5.91
C ARG A 117 -5.87 -6.18 -7.11
N LEU A 118 -6.80 -5.22 -7.11
CA LEU A 118 -7.93 -5.20 -8.04
C LEU A 118 -8.04 -3.81 -8.65
N GLY A 119 -8.34 -3.76 -9.95
CA GLY A 119 -8.88 -2.58 -10.62
C GLY A 119 -10.39 -2.68 -10.69
N LEU A 120 -11.09 -1.61 -10.32
CA LEU A 120 -12.53 -1.47 -10.40
C LEU A 120 -12.87 -0.35 -11.40
N PRO A 121 -13.26 -0.67 -12.64
CA PRO A 121 -13.71 0.31 -13.61
C PRO A 121 -14.97 1.06 -13.12
N ASN A 122 -15.16 2.29 -13.60
CA ASN A 122 -16.38 3.05 -13.32
C ASN A 122 -17.64 2.26 -13.70
N GLY A 123 -18.61 2.21 -12.78
CA GLY A 123 -19.87 1.49 -12.95
C GLY A 123 -19.78 -0.03 -12.78
N ALA A 124 -18.59 -0.58 -12.47
CA ALA A 124 -18.46 -1.99 -12.17
C ALA A 124 -19.07 -2.34 -10.80
N ASP A 125 -19.71 -3.51 -10.74
CA ASP A 125 -20.27 -4.05 -9.51
C ASP A 125 -19.16 -4.69 -8.65
N LEU A 126 -18.84 -4.03 -7.53
CA LEU A 126 -17.82 -4.50 -6.60
C LEU A 126 -18.21 -5.82 -5.93
N ALA A 127 -19.48 -5.99 -5.53
CA ALA A 127 -19.93 -7.20 -4.85
C ALA A 127 -19.82 -8.41 -5.77
N ALA A 128 -20.20 -8.25 -7.05
CA ALA A 128 -19.99 -9.28 -8.07
C ALA A 128 -18.51 -9.61 -8.29
N LEU A 129 -17.64 -8.59 -8.27
CA LEU A 129 -16.20 -8.77 -8.44
C LEU A 129 -15.58 -9.55 -7.27
N LEU A 130 -15.92 -9.18 -6.02
CA LEU A 130 -15.47 -9.87 -4.81
C LEU A 130 -15.93 -11.34 -4.80
N LYS A 131 -17.21 -11.57 -5.11
CA LYS A 131 -17.78 -12.93 -5.23
C LYS A 131 -17.04 -13.76 -6.28
N ARG A 132 -16.76 -13.20 -7.45
CA ARG A 132 -16.01 -13.88 -8.52
C ARG A 132 -14.58 -14.22 -8.10
N ARG A 133 -13.96 -13.38 -7.26
CA ARG A 133 -12.62 -13.60 -6.71
C ARG A 133 -12.62 -14.45 -5.45
N LYS A 134 -13.79 -14.88 -4.96
CA LYS A 134 -13.97 -15.63 -3.71
C LYS A 134 -13.33 -14.90 -2.52
N LEU A 135 -13.47 -13.58 -2.49
CA LEU A 135 -12.99 -12.74 -1.40
C LEU A 135 -14.14 -12.50 -0.43
N GLU A 136 -14.03 -13.10 0.75
CA GLU A 136 -14.99 -12.92 1.85
C GLU A 136 -14.47 -11.84 2.80
N LEU A 137 -15.28 -10.78 2.92
CA LEU A 137 -15.07 -9.65 3.82
C LEU A 137 -16.24 -9.65 4.79
N GLU A 138 -16.12 -10.41 5.87
CA GLU A 138 -17.20 -10.57 6.85
C GLU A 138 -17.44 -9.27 7.64
N GLU A 139 -16.36 -8.55 7.97
CA GLU A 139 -16.37 -7.20 8.55
C GLU A 139 -15.16 -6.42 7.96
N GLY A 140 -15.34 -5.82 6.79
CA GLY A 140 -14.25 -5.15 6.06
C GLY A 140 -14.16 -3.66 6.38
N LEU A 141 -13.01 -3.17 6.84
CA LEU A 141 -12.75 -1.73 6.94
C LEU A 141 -12.42 -1.15 5.57
N VAL A 142 -13.01 -0.01 5.22
CA VAL A 142 -12.70 0.67 3.95
C VAL A 142 -12.05 2.00 4.25
N CYS A 143 -10.84 2.19 3.75
CA CYS A 143 -10.19 3.49 3.73
C CYS A 143 -10.04 3.96 2.29
N ALA A 144 -10.77 5.02 1.95
CA ALA A 144 -10.62 5.71 0.68
C ALA A 144 -9.59 6.83 0.84
N ALA A 145 -8.52 6.80 0.05
CA ALA A 145 -7.61 7.93 -0.07
C ALA A 145 -8.35 9.17 -0.61
N ALA A 146 -7.88 10.38 -0.26
CA ALA A 146 -8.53 11.65 -0.62
C ALA A 146 -8.76 11.89 -2.13
N GLU A 147 -8.17 11.06 -2.97
CA GLU A 147 -8.20 11.12 -4.43
C GLU A 147 -9.52 10.58 -5.01
N LEU A 148 -10.27 9.78 -4.24
CA LEU A 148 -11.59 9.28 -4.62
C LEU A 148 -12.69 10.31 -4.38
N SER A 149 -13.63 10.40 -5.31
CA SER A 149 -14.82 11.23 -5.07
C SER A 149 -15.66 10.68 -3.91
N ALA A 150 -16.37 11.57 -3.20
CA ALA A 150 -17.26 11.18 -2.10
C ALA A 150 -18.29 10.13 -2.53
N GLU A 151 -18.84 10.26 -3.75
CA GLU A 151 -19.77 9.31 -4.32
C GLU A 151 -19.13 7.93 -4.56
N GLN A 152 -17.91 7.89 -5.09
CA GLN A 152 -17.18 6.63 -5.29
C GLN A 152 -16.85 5.97 -3.95
N ALA A 153 -16.35 6.73 -2.97
CA ALA A 153 -16.05 6.21 -1.64
C ALA A 153 -17.30 5.64 -0.96
N GLN A 154 -18.44 6.33 -1.06
CA GLN A 154 -19.71 5.86 -0.49
C GLN A 154 -20.20 4.58 -1.17
N ARG A 155 -20.10 4.49 -2.51
CA ARG A 155 -20.46 3.26 -3.25
C ARG A 155 -19.59 2.08 -2.85
N LEU A 156 -18.29 2.28 -2.67
CA LEU A 156 -17.37 1.24 -2.21
C LEU A 156 -17.73 0.75 -0.81
N ALA A 157 -18.01 1.68 0.12
CA ALA A 157 -18.40 1.35 1.48
C ALA A 157 -19.73 0.59 1.54
N ALA A 158 -20.74 1.04 0.79
CA ALA A 158 -22.05 0.39 0.74
C ALA A 158 -22.00 -1.02 0.13
N ALA A 159 -21.04 -1.29 -0.75
CA ALA A 159 -20.86 -2.59 -1.39
C ALA A 159 -20.13 -3.61 -0.50
N LEU A 160 -19.62 -3.20 0.67
CA LEU A 160 -18.84 -4.05 1.57
C LEU A 160 -19.66 -4.45 2.81
N PRO A 161 -19.75 -5.76 3.14
CA PRO A 161 -20.45 -6.21 4.35
C PRO A 161 -19.77 -5.63 5.60
N GLY A 162 -20.55 -4.96 6.45
CA GLY A 162 -20.00 -4.28 7.64
C GLY A 162 -19.11 -3.07 7.34
N GLY A 163 -19.08 -2.61 6.08
CA GLY A 163 -18.23 -1.52 5.60
C GLY A 163 -18.58 -0.18 6.23
N ALA A 164 -17.97 0.14 7.37
CA ALA A 164 -17.84 1.52 7.78
C ALA A 164 -16.83 2.17 6.82
N ALA A 165 -17.31 3.07 5.95
CA ALA A 165 -16.41 4.05 5.35
C ALA A 165 -15.71 4.73 6.53
N LEU A 166 -14.40 4.56 6.64
CA LEU A 166 -13.66 5.50 7.48
C LEU A 166 -13.95 6.88 6.87
N PRO A 167 -14.44 7.85 7.68
CA PRO A 167 -14.84 9.14 7.17
C PRO A 167 -13.73 9.67 6.27
N GLN A 168 -14.09 10.26 5.12
CA GLN A 168 -13.15 10.93 4.23
C GLN A 168 -12.47 12.05 4.99
N ALA A 169 -11.44 11.70 5.73
CA ALA A 169 -10.45 12.66 6.12
C ALA A 169 -9.74 13.02 4.81
N GLN A 170 -9.55 14.31 4.55
CA GLN A 170 -8.84 14.82 3.38
C GLN A 170 -7.35 14.49 3.49
N GLU A 171 -7.05 13.20 3.63
CA GLU A 171 -5.78 12.65 4.05
C GLU A 171 -5.16 11.93 2.86
N GLY A 172 -3.86 12.19 2.64
CA GLY A 172 -3.12 11.59 1.54
C GLY A 172 -3.03 10.06 1.64
N PHE A 173 -2.62 9.41 0.55
CA PHE A 173 -2.53 7.96 0.43
C PHE A 173 -1.85 7.26 1.64
N TRP A 174 -0.69 7.76 2.08
CA TRP A 174 0.07 7.17 3.18
C TRP A 174 -0.66 7.22 4.51
N GLN A 175 -1.40 8.30 4.76
CA GLN A 175 -2.18 8.46 5.98
C GLN A 175 -3.43 7.57 5.97
N ALA A 176 -4.05 7.39 4.81
CA ALA A 176 -5.12 6.42 4.63
C ALA A 176 -4.64 4.98 4.90
N LEU A 177 -3.45 4.62 4.40
CA LEU A 177 -2.83 3.31 4.68
C LEU A 177 -2.56 3.12 6.18
N ASP A 178 -1.89 4.06 6.84
CA ASP A 178 -1.58 3.96 8.27
C ASP A 178 -2.85 3.85 9.12
N THR A 179 -3.84 4.69 8.84
CA THR A 179 -5.13 4.67 9.55
C THR A 179 -5.85 3.33 9.37
N LEU A 180 -5.82 2.77 8.16
CA LEU A 180 -6.40 1.46 7.89
C LEU A 180 -5.72 0.38 8.73
N LEU A 181 -4.39 0.34 8.77
CA LEU A 181 -3.63 -0.65 9.55
C LEU A 181 -3.89 -0.54 11.05
N GLU A 182 -3.93 0.68 11.59
CA GLU A 182 -4.26 0.93 13.00
C GLU A 182 -5.67 0.44 13.34
N LYS A 183 -6.65 0.76 12.49
CA LYS A 183 -8.05 0.36 12.70
C LYS A 183 -8.25 -1.15 12.58
N MET A 184 -7.60 -1.80 11.61
CA MET A 184 -7.62 -3.27 11.47
C MET A 184 -7.10 -3.96 12.72
N SER A 185 -6.00 -3.46 13.28
CA SER A 185 -5.34 -4.04 14.46
C SER A 185 -6.09 -3.78 15.76
N ALA A 186 -6.85 -2.69 15.84
CA ALA A 186 -7.61 -2.30 17.03
C ALA A 186 -8.95 -3.07 17.20
N GLN A 187 -9.40 -3.79 16.16
CA GLN A 187 -10.63 -4.59 16.25
C GLN A 187 -10.36 -5.96 16.88
N HIS A 188 -11.38 -6.49 17.57
CA HIS A 188 -11.35 -7.81 18.18
C HIS A 188 -12.62 -8.59 17.79
N PRO A 189 -12.54 -9.56 16.86
CA PRO A 189 -11.33 -10.03 16.16
C PRO A 189 -10.76 -9.01 15.15
N PRO A 190 -9.47 -9.12 14.77
CA PRO A 190 -8.87 -8.27 13.74
C PRO A 190 -9.62 -8.37 12.41
N ALA A 191 -9.94 -7.22 11.82
CA ALA A 191 -10.68 -7.13 10.57
C ALA A 191 -9.77 -7.01 9.35
N LYS A 192 -10.25 -7.52 8.21
CA LYS A 192 -9.64 -7.25 6.90
C LYS A 192 -9.89 -5.80 6.50
N GLY A 193 -8.97 -5.23 5.73
CA GLY A 193 -9.04 -3.84 5.29
C GLY A 193 -8.94 -3.70 3.77
N VAL A 194 -9.70 -2.80 3.18
CA VAL A 194 -9.61 -2.41 1.78
C VAL A 194 -9.09 -0.99 1.70
N LEU A 195 -7.89 -0.85 1.14
CA LEU A 195 -7.36 0.45 0.72
C LEU A 195 -7.87 0.74 -0.68
N ALA A 196 -8.49 1.91 -0.87
CA ALA A 196 -9.02 2.34 -2.14
C ALA A 196 -8.45 3.70 -2.55
N SER A 197 -8.05 3.85 -3.81
CA SER A 197 -7.67 5.14 -4.39
C SER A 197 -8.25 5.31 -5.79
N ALA A 198 -8.27 6.54 -6.29
CA ALA A 198 -8.67 6.80 -7.67
C ALA A 198 -7.58 6.27 -8.61
N TRP A 199 -8.02 5.73 -9.75
CA TRP A 199 -7.11 5.34 -10.81
C TRP A 199 -7.80 5.37 -12.16
N GLN A 200 -7.29 6.21 -13.05
CA GLN A 200 -7.85 6.41 -14.39
C GLN A 200 -9.38 6.60 -14.34
N ALA A 201 -10.14 5.83 -15.12
CA ALA A 201 -11.59 5.82 -15.13
C ALA A 201 -12.18 4.81 -14.13
N GLY A 202 -11.72 4.82 -12.87
CA GLY A 202 -12.15 3.86 -11.85
C GLY A 202 -11.43 4.03 -10.51
N ALA A 203 -11.31 2.91 -9.80
CA ALA A 203 -10.59 2.80 -8.52
C ALA A 203 -9.59 1.64 -8.55
N LEU A 204 -8.49 1.80 -7.81
CA LEU A 204 -7.62 0.71 -7.41
C LEU A 204 -7.97 0.28 -5.99
N LEU A 205 -8.01 -1.03 -5.77
CA LEU A 205 -8.32 -1.64 -4.48
C LEU A 205 -7.19 -2.60 -4.08
N THR A 206 -6.67 -2.44 -2.87
CA THR A 206 -5.76 -3.40 -2.26
C THR A 206 -6.41 -3.95 -1.00
N LEU A 207 -6.58 -5.28 -0.95
CA LEU A 207 -7.10 -5.98 0.21
C LEU A 207 -5.94 -6.40 1.13
N LEU A 208 -6.06 -6.03 2.40
CA LEU A 208 -5.11 -6.27 3.47
C LEU A 208 -5.75 -7.17 4.53
N GLU A 209 -4.95 -8.08 5.07
CA GLU A 209 -5.30 -8.93 6.21
C GLU A 209 -4.31 -8.68 7.35
N PRO A 210 -4.77 -8.46 8.59
CA PRO A 210 -3.89 -8.34 9.74
C PRO A 210 -3.23 -9.70 10.05
N LEU A 211 -2.05 -9.65 10.68
CA LEU A 211 -1.27 -10.83 11.08
C LEU A 211 -1.26 -11.05 12.59
#